data_AF-A0AAW3DK82-F1
#
_entry.id   AF-A0AAW3DK82-F1
#
_cell.length_a   1.000
_cell.length_b   1.000
_cell.length_c   1.000
_cell.angle_alpha   90.00
_cell.angle_beta   90.00
_cell.angle_gamma   90.00
#
_symmetry.space_group_name_H-M   'P 1'
#
loop_
_entity.id
_entity.type
_entity.pdbx_description
1 polymer ?
#
loop_
_entity_poly.entity_id
_entity_poly.type
_entity_poly.pdbx_seq_one_letter_code
_entity_poly.pdbx_strand_id
1 'polypeptide(L)'
;QDLSLPNGTPVDTSSPASSSSLLNRLQLDDDLDGETRDLFVTVDDPKKHVCTMETYITYRVTTKTTRAEFDLPEYSVRRRYQDFDWLRNKLEESQPTHLIPPLPEKFVVKGVVDRFSEEFVETRRKALDKFLKRITDHPVLSFNEHFNVFLTAKDLNVYKKQGMALLSKVGESVKYVTGGYKLRSRPLEFAAIGEYLDTFSLKLGTIDRIAQRIIKEQLEYLVELREYGPVYSTWGGLEVELSEPLEGVSACIGNCCTALEELSEDMTEDFLPVLREYILYSESMK
;
A
#
# COMPACT_ATOMS: atom_id res chain seq x y z
N GLN A 1 -14.34 -52.75 -22.85
CA GLN A 1 -15.04 -53.42 -21.74
C GLN A 1 -15.51 -52.33 -20.81
N ASP A 2 -16.82 -52.09 -20.84
CA ASP A 2 -17.52 -51.16 -19.97
C ASP A 2 -17.26 -51.47 -18.49
N LEU A 3 -16.91 -50.45 -17.72
CA LEU A 3 -17.06 -50.46 -16.26
C LEU A 3 -17.64 -49.11 -15.83
N SER A 4 -18.98 -49.09 -15.82
CA SER A 4 -19.80 -48.12 -15.11
C SER A 4 -19.54 -48.16 -13.61
N LEU A 5 -19.34 -46.97 -13.03
CA LEU A 5 -19.38 -46.70 -11.58
C LEU A 5 -20.81 -46.89 -11.02
N PRO A 6 -20.93 -47.17 -9.72
CA PRO A 6 -22.04 -46.60 -8.96
C PRO A 6 -21.56 -46.05 -7.62
N ASN A 7 -21.22 -44.77 -7.58
CA ASN A 7 -21.66 -43.90 -6.50
C ASN A 7 -21.50 -42.43 -6.90
N GLY A 8 -22.60 -41.69 -6.84
CA GLY A 8 -22.74 -40.35 -7.38
C GLY A 8 -22.16 -39.27 -6.48
N THR A 9 -20.90 -38.93 -6.73
CA THR A 9 -20.36 -37.59 -6.46
C THR A 9 -19.46 -37.19 -7.63
N PRO A 10 -19.71 -36.07 -8.31
CA PRO A 10 -18.77 -35.59 -9.32
C PRO A 10 -17.47 -35.20 -8.60
N VAL A 11 -16.34 -35.76 -9.07
CA VAL A 11 -15.01 -35.27 -8.71
C VAL A 11 -14.82 -33.97 -9.49
N ASP A 12 -14.98 -32.84 -8.81
CA ASP A 12 -14.57 -31.55 -9.36
C ASP A 12 -13.05 -31.60 -9.59
N THR A 13 -12.68 -31.77 -10.85
CA THR A 13 -11.33 -31.53 -11.36
C THR A 13 -11.17 -30.02 -11.62
N SER A 14 -11.51 -29.20 -10.63
CA SER A 14 -11.13 -27.80 -10.66
C SER A 14 -9.68 -27.71 -10.22
N SER A 15 -8.79 -27.40 -11.17
CA SER A 15 -7.41 -26.97 -10.91
C SER A 15 -7.36 -26.01 -9.72
N PRO A 16 -6.35 -26.07 -8.84
CA PRO A 16 -6.17 -25.04 -7.82
C PRO A 16 -6.08 -23.71 -8.56
N ALA A 17 -7.05 -22.83 -8.28
CA ALA A 17 -7.11 -21.51 -8.88
C ALA A 17 -5.74 -20.84 -8.70
N SER A 18 -5.04 -20.56 -9.81
CA SER A 18 -3.71 -19.95 -9.80
C SER A 18 -3.71 -18.71 -8.90
N SER A 19 -2.61 -18.43 -8.20
CA SER A 19 -2.44 -17.22 -7.39
C SER A 19 -2.84 -15.94 -8.15
N SER A 20 -2.58 -15.90 -9.45
CA SER A 20 -3.03 -14.85 -10.38
C SER A 20 -4.56 -14.66 -10.43
N SER A 21 -5.35 -15.71 -10.27
CA SER A 21 -6.82 -15.64 -10.26
C SER A 21 -7.40 -15.13 -8.93
N LEU A 22 -6.68 -15.33 -7.81
CA LEU A 22 -7.02 -14.70 -6.53
C LEU A 22 -6.63 -13.22 -6.53
N LEU A 23 -5.51 -12.86 -7.14
CA LEU A 23 -5.08 -11.47 -7.31
C LEU A 23 -6.00 -10.70 -8.28
N ASN A 24 -6.41 -11.31 -9.40
CA ASN A 24 -7.42 -10.73 -10.30
C ASN A 24 -8.79 -10.56 -9.62
N ARG A 25 -9.13 -11.39 -8.61
CA ARG A 25 -10.35 -11.21 -7.80
C ARG A 25 -10.22 -10.18 -6.68
N LEU A 26 -8.99 -9.81 -6.31
CA LEU A 26 -8.68 -8.70 -5.40
C LEU A 26 -8.47 -7.38 -6.13
N GLN A 27 -8.56 -7.39 -7.46
CA GLN A 27 -8.67 -6.20 -8.29
C GLN A 27 -10.03 -5.56 -7.97
N LEU A 28 -10.04 -4.76 -6.91
CA LEU A 28 -11.14 -3.88 -6.52
C LEU A 28 -11.46 -2.99 -7.72
N ASP A 29 -12.49 -3.35 -8.47
CA ASP A 29 -13.29 -2.49 -9.36
C ASP A 29 -12.55 -1.27 -9.95
N ASP A 30 -11.41 -1.46 -10.63
CA ASP A 30 -10.72 -0.32 -11.28
C ASP A 30 -11.36 0.02 -12.64
N ASP A 31 -12.33 -0.78 -13.09
CA ASP A 31 -13.03 -0.65 -14.38
C ASP A 31 -14.51 -0.23 -14.25
N LEU A 32 -14.98 0.13 -13.05
CA LEU A 32 -16.29 0.76 -12.83
C LEU A 32 -16.14 2.27 -12.60
N ASP A 33 -15.55 2.97 -13.57
CA ASP A 33 -15.99 4.32 -13.97
C ASP A 33 -15.09 4.85 -15.10
N GLY A 34 -15.54 4.61 -16.34
CA GLY A 34 -15.23 5.47 -17.47
C GLY A 34 -15.91 6.86 -17.36
N GLU A 35 -16.50 7.21 -16.20
CA GLU A 35 -16.85 8.59 -15.88
C GLU A 35 -15.57 9.40 -15.72
N THR A 36 -15.20 10.09 -16.79
CA THR A 36 -14.34 11.28 -16.86
C THR A 36 -13.73 11.73 -15.52
N ARG A 37 -12.69 11.03 -15.04
CA ARG A 37 -11.91 11.52 -13.89
C ARG A 37 -11.48 12.96 -14.23
N ASP A 38 -11.83 13.90 -13.36
CA ASP A 38 -11.67 15.33 -13.60
C ASP A 38 -10.50 15.93 -12.78
N LEU A 39 -9.89 15.10 -11.92
CA LEU A 39 -8.75 15.43 -11.09
C LEU A 39 -7.78 14.23 -11.03
N PHE A 40 -6.59 14.43 -11.58
CA PHE A 40 -5.52 13.43 -11.61
C PHE A 40 -4.32 13.95 -10.82
N VAL A 41 -3.80 13.12 -9.92
CA VAL A 41 -2.62 13.45 -9.13
C VAL A 41 -1.58 12.33 -9.24
N THR A 42 -0.32 12.73 -9.40
CA THR A 42 0.83 11.82 -9.36
C THR A 42 1.90 12.33 -8.41
N VAL A 43 2.56 11.41 -7.71
CA VAL A 43 3.68 11.68 -6.81
C VAL A 43 4.93 11.00 -7.34
N ASP A 44 5.93 11.79 -7.73
CA ASP A 44 7.16 11.29 -8.35
C ASP A 44 8.40 12.12 -7.99
N ASP A 45 9.53 11.86 -8.66
CA ASP A 45 10.78 12.63 -8.56
C ASP A 45 11.19 12.95 -7.11
N PRO A 46 11.49 11.91 -6.31
CA PRO A 46 12.02 12.12 -4.97
C PRO A 46 13.36 12.85 -5.05
N LYS A 47 13.51 13.93 -4.27
CA LYS A 47 14.78 14.65 -4.12
C LYS A 47 15.14 14.85 -2.66
N LYS A 48 16.37 14.47 -2.35
CA LYS A 48 17.02 14.69 -1.07
C LYS A 48 17.53 16.14 -1.00
N HIS A 49 17.17 16.84 0.06
CA HIS A 49 17.68 18.16 0.40
C HIS A 49 18.55 18.04 1.64
N VAL A 50 19.75 18.62 1.57
CA VAL A 50 20.67 18.70 2.71
C VAL A 50 20.77 20.18 3.09
N CYS A 51 20.17 20.54 4.22
CA CYS A 51 20.28 21.86 4.81
C CYS A 51 21.21 21.79 6.03
N THR A 52 21.69 22.95 6.50
CA THR A 52 22.59 23.04 7.66
C THR A 52 22.03 22.36 8.91
N MET A 53 20.70 22.39 9.09
CA MET A 53 20.00 21.92 10.30
C MET A 53 19.28 20.57 10.11
N GLU A 54 18.88 20.23 8.89
CA GLU A 54 18.13 19.00 8.63
C GLU A 54 18.37 18.46 7.21
N THR A 55 18.26 17.15 7.06
CA THR A 55 18.18 16.48 5.76
C THR A 55 16.79 15.88 5.61
N TYR A 56 16.11 16.17 4.51
CA TYR A 56 14.76 15.69 4.24
C TYR A 56 14.56 15.37 2.76
N ILE A 57 13.53 14.58 2.47
CA ILE A 57 13.14 14.23 1.10
C ILE A 57 11.84 14.93 0.76
N THR A 58 11.76 15.40 -0.47
CA THR A 58 10.56 15.98 -1.07
C THR A 58 10.21 15.21 -2.33
N TYR A 59 8.93 15.17 -2.63
CA TYR A 59 8.35 14.55 -3.81
C TYR A 59 7.72 15.65 -4.66
N ARG A 60 7.77 15.48 -5.98
CA ARG A 60 6.98 16.30 -6.89
C ARG A 60 5.55 15.77 -6.88
N VAL A 61 4.60 16.66 -6.69
CA VAL A 61 3.17 16.38 -6.79
C VAL A 61 2.68 17.11 -8.03
N THR A 62 2.31 16.34 -9.04
CA THR A 62 1.75 16.88 -10.29
C THR A 62 0.24 16.68 -10.24
N THR A 63 -0.50 17.76 -10.49
CA THR A 63 -1.97 17.75 -10.51
C THR A 63 -2.42 18.18 -11.89
N LYS A 64 -3.32 17.42 -12.51
CA LYS A 64 -3.99 17.77 -13.76
C LYS A 64 -5.49 17.72 -13.55
N THR A 65 -6.21 18.74 -13.98
CA THR A 65 -7.65 18.83 -13.68
C THR A 65 -8.41 19.64 -14.72
N THR A 66 -9.69 19.30 -14.86
CA THR A 66 -10.68 20.06 -15.65
C THR A 66 -11.68 20.80 -14.76
N ARG A 67 -11.51 20.77 -13.43
CA ARG A 67 -12.41 21.40 -12.47
C ARG A 67 -12.22 22.92 -12.45
N ALA A 68 -13.34 23.66 -12.36
CA ALA A 68 -13.34 25.11 -12.39
C ALA A 68 -12.81 25.78 -11.10
N GLU A 69 -12.74 25.03 -9.99
CA GLU A 69 -12.15 25.50 -8.73
C GLU A 69 -10.62 25.64 -8.76
N PHE A 70 -9.98 25.23 -9.85
CA PHE A 70 -8.55 25.36 -10.08
C PHE A 70 -8.28 26.44 -11.13
N ASP A 71 -7.42 27.40 -10.80
CA ASP A 71 -7.06 28.50 -11.71
C ASP A 71 -6.27 28.03 -12.95
N LEU A 72 -5.56 26.91 -12.83
CA LEU A 72 -4.72 26.34 -13.89
C LEU A 72 -5.11 24.88 -14.15
N PRO A 73 -5.01 24.40 -15.40
CA PRO A 73 -5.27 23.00 -15.73
C PRO A 73 -4.21 22.05 -15.17
N GLU A 74 -3.03 22.57 -14.84
CA GLU A 74 -1.90 21.79 -14.32
C GLU A 74 -1.12 22.56 -13.24
N TYR A 75 -0.79 21.85 -12.15
CA TYR A 75 0.10 22.31 -11.09
C TYR A 75 1.23 21.32 -10.88
N SER A 76 2.42 21.83 -10.55
CA SER A 76 3.56 21.03 -10.11
C SER A 76 4.17 21.68 -8.87
N VAL A 77 3.97 21.05 -7.71
CA VAL A 77 4.48 21.53 -6.42
C VAL A 77 5.38 20.48 -5.79
N ARG A 78 6.21 20.88 -4.82
CA ARG A 78 7.04 19.93 -4.05
C ARG A 78 6.57 19.85 -2.61
N ARG A 79 6.49 18.63 -2.10
CA ARG A 79 5.97 18.32 -0.75
C ARG A 79 6.89 17.34 -0.04
N ARG A 80 7.21 17.59 1.23
CA ARG A 80 7.89 16.62 2.11
C ARG A 80 6.85 15.76 2.83
N TYR A 81 7.25 14.62 3.38
CA TYR A 81 6.35 13.73 4.12
C TYR A 81 5.51 14.46 5.20
N GLN A 82 6.10 15.41 5.93
CA GLN A 82 5.38 16.21 6.95
C GLN A 82 4.31 17.14 6.38
N ASP A 83 4.32 17.42 5.07
CA ASP A 83 3.23 18.15 4.40
C ASP A 83 2.02 17.24 4.20
N PHE A 84 2.25 15.96 3.87
CA PHE A 84 1.20 14.95 3.78
C PHE A 84 0.59 14.66 5.16
N ASP A 85 1.43 14.56 6.20
CA ASP A 85 0.99 14.41 7.60
C ASP A 85 0.06 15.57 8.01
N TRP A 86 0.41 16.80 7.63
CA TRP A 86 -0.44 17.97 7.84
C TRP A 86 -1.78 17.87 7.08
N LEU A 87 -1.76 17.46 5.81
CA LEU A 87 -2.97 17.30 5.01
C LEU A 87 -3.90 16.26 5.63
N ARG A 88 -3.38 15.07 5.99
CA ARG A 88 -4.16 14.01 6.64
C ARG A 88 -4.85 14.54 7.90
N ASN A 89 -4.12 15.23 8.77
CA ASN A 89 -4.68 15.79 10.01
C ASN A 89 -5.77 16.83 9.72
N LYS A 90 -5.61 17.64 8.67
CA LYS A 90 -6.62 18.63 8.27
C LYS A 90 -7.88 17.99 7.68
N LEU A 91 -7.74 16.89 6.94
CA LEU A 91 -8.88 16.10 6.48
C LEU A 91 -9.61 15.47 7.66
N GLU A 92 -8.88 14.92 8.64
CA GLU A 92 -9.46 14.34 9.85
C GLU A 92 -10.22 15.37 10.70
N GLU A 93 -9.69 16.58 10.84
CA GLU A 93 -10.35 17.69 11.54
C GLU A 93 -11.60 18.20 10.80
N SER A 94 -11.56 18.26 9.47
CA SER A 94 -12.65 18.83 8.66
C SER A 94 -13.74 17.81 8.29
N GLN A 95 -13.42 16.51 8.31
CA GLN A 95 -14.32 15.42 7.92
C GLN A 95 -14.31 14.29 8.96
N PRO A 96 -14.75 14.55 10.22
CA PRO A 96 -14.63 13.60 11.34
C PRO A 96 -15.49 12.33 11.19
N THR A 97 -16.40 12.30 10.21
CA THR A 97 -17.27 11.14 9.93
C THR A 97 -16.76 10.26 8.79
N HIS A 98 -15.71 10.70 8.06
CA HIS A 98 -15.17 9.99 6.91
C HIS A 98 -13.87 9.27 7.27
N LEU A 99 -13.63 8.12 6.63
CA LEU A 99 -12.38 7.40 6.77
C LEU A 99 -11.30 8.09 5.95
N ILE A 100 -10.37 8.74 6.64
CA ILE A 100 -9.23 9.37 5.98
C ILE A 100 -8.21 8.29 5.62
N PRO A 101 -7.76 8.21 4.36
CA PRO A 101 -6.72 7.27 3.97
C PRO A 101 -5.49 7.36 4.89
N PRO A 102 -4.96 6.22 5.38
CA PRO A 102 -3.78 6.24 6.21
C PRO A 102 -2.56 6.65 5.40
N LEU A 103 -1.63 7.34 6.05
CA LEU A 103 -0.31 7.54 5.48
C LEU A 103 0.54 6.29 5.75
N PRO A 104 1.49 5.94 4.86
CA PRO A 104 2.49 4.94 5.20
C PRO A 104 3.16 5.37 6.51
N GLU A 105 3.43 4.41 7.41
CA GLU A 105 4.04 4.74 8.68
C GLU A 105 5.30 5.61 8.49
N LYS A 106 5.62 6.40 9.52
CA LYS A 106 6.95 6.97 9.68
C LYS A 106 7.90 5.78 9.93
N PHE A 107 8.16 4.95 8.92
CA PHE A 107 8.98 3.75 8.98
C PHE A 107 10.39 4.11 9.46
N VAL A 108 10.51 4.17 10.77
CA VAL A 108 11.73 4.28 11.54
C VAL A 108 11.55 3.25 12.65
N VAL A 109 11.32 2.00 12.26
CA VAL A 109 11.37 0.90 13.22
C VAL A 109 12.85 0.77 13.62
N LYS A 110 13.18 1.38 14.76
CA LYS A 110 14.36 1.10 15.60
C LYS A 110 15.66 0.77 14.82
N GLY A 111 16.10 1.65 13.92
CA GLY A 111 17.46 1.63 13.37
C GLY A 111 17.78 0.56 12.32
N VAL A 112 16.79 -0.16 11.78
CA VAL A 112 17.03 -1.26 10.81
C VAL A 112 16.98 -0.78 9.35
N VAL A 113 16.26 0.30 9.04
CA VAL A 113 16.10 0.81 7.66
C VAL A 113 16.62 2.24 7.56
N ASP A 114 17.55 2.48 6.63
CA ASP A 114 18.01 3.84 6.31
C ASP A 114 16.86 4.61 5.63
N ARG A 115 16.36 5.65 6.30
CA ARG A 115 15.28 6.50 5.79
C ARG A 115 15.62 7.26 4.49
N PHE A 116 16.86 7.17 4.04
CA PHE A 116 17.35 7.72 2.79
C PHE A 116 17.77 6.66 1.77
N SER A 117 17.58 5.36 2.05
CA SER A 117 17.80 4.31 1.06
C SER A 117 16.82 4.46 -0.10
N GLU A 118 17.27 4.14 -1.30
CA GLU A 118 16.45 4.26 -2.51
C GLU A 118 15.16 3.45 -2.41
N GLU A 119 15.25 2.19 -1.93
CA GLU A 119 14.13 1.29 -1.67
C GLU A 119 13.08 1.93 -0.75
N PHE A 120 13.52 2.54 0.35
CA PHE A 120 12.63 3.20 1.30
C PHE A 120 11.93 4.41 0.71
N VAL A 121 12.68 5.21 -0.04
CA VAL A 121 12.17 6.41 -0.69
C VAL A 121 11.15 6.06 -1.75
N GLU A 122 11.39 5.01 -2.54
CA GLU A 122 10.47 4.54 -3.57
C GLU A 122 9.21 3.90 -2.97
N THR A 123 9.36 3.03 -1.97
CA THR A 123 8.22 2.45 -1.24
C THR A 123 7.33 3.55 -0.65
N ARG A 124 7.95 4.57 -0.03
CA ARG A 124 7.21 5.74 0.48
C ARG A 124 6.55 6.54 -0.64
N ARG A 125 7.23 6.78 -1.76
CA ARG A 125 6.67 7.51 -2.91
C ARG A 125 5.42 6.79 -3.43
N LYS A 126 5.48 5.47 -3.66
CA LYS A 126 4.33 4.64 -4.06
C LYS A 126 3.14 4.80 -3.11
N ALA A 127 3.40 4.72 -1.80
CA ALA A 127 2.35 4.86 -0.79
C ALA A 127 1.75 6.28 -0.71
N LEU A 128 2.57 7.33 -0.89
CA LEU A 128 2.10 8.72 -0.96
C LEU A 128 1.29 8.98 -2.23
N ASP A 129 1.69 8.41 -3.36
CA ASP A 129 0.94 8.44 -4.62
C ASP A 129 -0.44 7.82 -4.46
N LYS A 130 -0.50 6.62 -3.87
CA LYS A 130 -1.74 5.93 -3.55
C LYS A 130 -2.63 6.74 -2.60
N PHE A 131 -2.06 7.33 -1.56
CA PHE A 131 -2.79 8.20 -0.62
C PHE A 131 -3.49 9.37 -1.33
N LEU A 132 -2.79 10.09 -2.22
CA LEU A 132 -3.41 11.20 -2.94
C LEU A 132 -4.47 10.70 -3.94
N LYS A 133 -4.22 9.58 -4.64
CA LYS A 133 -5.22 8.97 -5.54
C LYS A 133 -6.51 8.57 -4.82
N ARG A 134 -6.40 7.99 -3.61
CA ARG A 134 -7.58 7.69 -2.78
C ARG A 134 -8.36 8.94 -2.40
N ILE A 135 -7.68 10.06 -2.15
CA ILE A 135 -8.34 11.33 -1.85
C ILE A 135 -9.00 11.92 -3.10
N THR A 136 -8.34 11.87 -4.27
CA THR A 136 -8.91 12.36 -5.53
C THR A 136 -10.15 11.57 -5.95
N ASP A 137 -10.14 10.26 -5.73
CA ASP A 137 -11.24 9.37 -6.08
C ASP A 137 -12.40 9.43 -5.06
N HIS A 138 -12.20 10.08 -3.91
CA HIS A 138 -13.24 10.21 -2.89
C HIS A 138 -14.19 11.38 -3.19
N PRO A 139 -15.53 11.18 -3.21
CA PRO A 139 -16.50 12.18 -3.63
C PRO A 139 -16.57 13.42 -2.72
N VAL A 140 -16.24 13.28 -1.43
CA VAL A 140 -16.17 14.39 -0.47
C VAL A 140 -14.74 14.93 -0.28
N LEU A 141 -13.74 14.09 -0.03
CA LEU A 141 -12.38 14.54 0.30
C LEU A 141 -11.70 15.29 -0.87
N SER A 142 -12.02 14.95 -2.12
CA SER A 142 -11.43 15.60 -3.29
C SER A 142 -11.79 17.09 -3.42
N PHE A 143 -12.89 17.54 -2.83
CA PHE A 143 -13.33 18.94 -2.82
C PHE A 143 -12.90 19.72 -1.57
N ASN A 144 -12.07 19.11 -0.72
CA ASN A 144 -11.63 19.76 0.51
C ASN A 144 -10.69 20.95 0.23
N GLU A 145 -10.94 22.09 0.90
CA GLU A 145 -10.13 23.31 0.72
C GLU A 145 -8.65 23.08 1.07
N HIS A 146 -8.35 22.34 2.14
CA HIS A 146 -6.97 22.05 2.53
C HIS A 146 -6.27 21.13 1.52
N PHE A 147 -7.03 20.25 0.86
CA PHE A 147 -6.52 19.44 -0.23
C PHE A 147 -6.19 20.28 -1.46
N ASN A 148 -7.08 21.19 -1.88
CA ASN A 148 -6.79 22.12 -2.98
C ASN A 148 -5.52 22.95 -2.67
N VAL A 149 -5.42 23.55 -1.48
CA VAL A 149 -4.22 24.28 -1.03
C VAL A 149 -2.98 23.39 -1.07
N PHE A 150 -3.08 22.13 -0.66
CA PHE A 150 -1.97 21.19 -0.72
C PHE A 150 -1.51 20.93 -2.16
N LEU A 151 -2.40 20.91 -3.15
CA LEU A 151 -2.06 20.68 -4.56
C LEU A 151 -1.51 21.94 -5.26
N THR A 152 -1.99 23.13 -4.87
CA THR A 152 -1.76 24.36 -5.64
C THR A 152 -0.74 25.33 -5.01
N ALA A 153 -0.61 25.38 -3.69
CA ALA A 153 0.17 26.40 -3.01
C ALA A 153 1.69 26.25 -3.24
N LYS A 154 2.37 27.32 -3.65
CA LYS A 154 3.85 27.31 -3.78
C LYS A 154 4.53 27.18 -2.41
N ASP A 155 4.05 27.91 -1.41
CA ASP A 155 4.53 27.83 -0.02
C ASP A 155 3.40 27.39 0.92
N LEU A 156 3.43 26.11 1.30
CA LEU A 156 2.45 25.53 2.21
C LEU A 156 2.59 26.04 3.65
N ASN A 157 3.77 26.57 4.04
CA ASN A 157 4.02 26.97 5.43
C ASN A 157 3.16 28.16 5.87
N VAL A 158 2.73 29.01 4.93
CA VAL A 158 1.81 30.12 5.20
C VAL A 158 0.49 29.59 5.77
N TYR A 159 -0.06 28.55 5.13
CA TYR A 159 -1.32 27.93 5.53
C TYR A 159 -1.19 27.12 6.82
N LYS A 160 -0.03 26.48 7.04
CA LYS A 160 0.28 25.81 8.31
C LYS A 160 0.24 26.78 9.50
N LYS A 161 0.78 28.00 9.32
CA LYS A 161 0.81 29.03 10.37
C LYS A 161 -0.58 29.66 10.61
N GLN A 162 -1.40 29.83 9.59
CA GLN A 162 -2.77 30.35 9.71
C GLN A 162 -3.63 29.49 10.65
N GLY A 163 -3.50 28.14 10.57
CA GLY A 163 -4.20 27.22 11.47
C GLY A 163 -3.70 27.27 12.92
N MET A 164 -2.41 27.51 13.14
CA MET A 164 -1.83 27.64 14.49
C MET A 164 -2.28 28.94 15.20
N ALA A 165 -2.57 30.00 14.45
CA ALA A 165 -3.07 31.25 15.01
C ALA A 165 -4.45 31.08 15.69
N LEU A 166 -5.30 30.19 15.18
CA LEU A 166 -6.61 29.85 15.77
C LEU A 166 -6.53 28.83 16.90
N LEU A 167 -5.57 27.89 16.85
CA LEU A 167 -5.41 26.84 17.88
C LEU A 167 -4.74 27.32 19.17
N SER A 168 -4.05 28.47 19.15
CA SER A 168 -3.43 29.05 20.35
C SER A 168 -4.40 29.59 21.40
N LYS A 169 -5.72 29.62 21.13
CA LYS A 169 -6.70 30.19 22.07
C LYS A 169 -7.61 29.21 22.79
N VAL A 170 -8.01 28.07 22.24
CA VAL A 170 -8.76 27.02 22.98
C VAL A 170 -8.67 25.75 22.15
N GLY A 171 -7.93 24.72 22.57
CA GLY A 171 -7.85 23.49 21.74
C GLY A 171 -7.32 22.23 22.40
N GLU A 172 -6.35 22.35 23.32
CA GLU A 172 -5.70 21.15 23.88
C GLU A 172 -6.28 20.68 25.22
N SER A 173 -7.11 21.47 25.91
CA SER A 173 -7.72 21.08 27.19
C SER A 173 -9.14 20.50 27.11
N VAL A 174 -9.73 20.31 25.93
CA VAL A 174 -11.12 19.81 25.80
C VAL A 174 -11.22 18.38 25.25
N LYS A 175 -10.17 17.86 24.60
CA LYS A 175 -10.21 16.49 24.04
C LYS A 175 -10.15 15.37 25.10
N TYR A 176 -9.81 15.68 26.36
CA TYR A 176 -9.67 14.70 27.44
C TYR A 176 -10.60 14.92 28.65
N VAL A 177 -11.51 15.90 28.64
CA VAL A 177 -12.39 16.22 29.80
C VAL A 177 -13.83 15.75 29.63
N THR A 178 -14.14 14.93 28.61
CA THR A 178 -15.43 14.22 28.53
C THR A 178 -15.47 12.93 29.37
N GLY A 179 -14.58 12.78 30.36
CA GLY A 179 -14.58 11.73 31.37
C GLY A 179 -15.68 11.87 32.45
N GLY A 180 -16.87 12.33 32.09
CA GLY A 180 -17.94 12.61 33.07
C GLY A 180 -19.38 12.47 32.56
N TYR A 181 -19.59 12.37 31.24
CA TYR A 181 -20.88 11.88 30.76
C TYR A 181 -20.78 10.37 30.74
N LYS A 182 -21.57 9.69 31.59
CA LYS A 182 -22.03 8.35 31.26
C LYS A 182 -22.70 8.47 29.90
N LEU A 183 -21.93 8.33 28.82
CA LEU A 183 -22.47 8.20 27.48
C LEU A 183 -23.42 7.02 27.60
N ARG A 184 -24.70 7.36 27.49
CA ARG A 184 -25.79 6.47 27.11
C ARG A 184 -25.19 5.33 26.28
N SER A 185 -25.36 4.10 26.76
CA SER A 185 -24.79 2.87 26.20
C SER A 185 -24.49 3.05 24.71
N ARG A 186 -23.20 2.96 24.33
CA ARG A 186 -22.76 3.00 22.92
C ARG A 186 -23.74 2.11 22.14
N PRO A 187 -24.41 2.62 21.09
CA PRO A 187 -25.44 1.84 20.42
C PRO A 187 -24.85 0.48 20.00
N LEU A 188 -25.66 -0.59 20.10
CA LEU A 188 -25.19 -1.96 19.94
C LEU A 188 -24.46 -2.17 18.60
N GLU A 189 -24.89 -1.45 17.56
CA GLU A 189 -24.24 -1.43 16.24
C GLU A 189 -22.76 -0.97 16.30
N PHE A 190 -22.45 0.09 17.05
CA PHE A 190 -21.07 0.59 17.18
C PHE A 190 -20.21 -0.30 18.09
N ALA A 191 -20.81 -0.96 19.07
CA ALA A 191 -20.10 -1.95 19.88
C ALA A 191 -19.75 -3.20 19.04
N ALA A 192 -20.68 -3.69 18.22
CA ALA A 192 -20.46 -4.79 17.30
C ALA A 192 -19.40 -4.46 16.22
N ILE A 193 -19.40 -3.22 15.71
CA ILE A 193 -18.35 -2.75 14.80
C ILE A 193 -16.97 -2.77 15.48
N GLY A 194 -16.89 -2.36 16.75
CA GLY A 194 -15.63 -2.43 17.51
C GLY A 194 -15.07 -3.86 17.59
N GLU A 195 -15.90 -4.82 17.99
CA GLU A 195 -15.51 -6.24 18.08
C GLU A 195 -15.12 -6.82 16.71
N TYR A 196 -15.86 -6.43 15.65
CA TYR A 196 -15.52 -6.79 14.28
C TYR A 196 -14.15 -6.23 13.88
N LEU A 197 -13.87 -4.95 14.15
CA LEU A 197 -12.60 -4.31 13.81
C LEU A 197 -11.41 -4.94 14.56
N ASP A 198 -11.59 -5.31 15.82
CA ASP A 198 -10.58 -6.04 16.59
C ASP A 198 -10.27 -7.41 15.97
N THR A 199 -11.31 -8.17 15.62
CA THR A 199 -11.17 -9.47 14.96
C THR A 199 -10.55 -9.33 13.57
N PHE A 200 -10.97 -8.34 12.80
CA PHE A 200 -10.50 -8.06 11.45
C PHE A 200 -9.01 -7.69 11.46
N SER A 201 -8.61 -6.76 12.34
CA SER A 201 -7.22 -6.36 12.54
C SER A 201 -6.33 -7.53 12.96
N LEU A 202 -6.79 -8.37 13.89
CA LEU A 202 -6.06 -9.58 14.31
C LEU A 202 -5.88 -10.59 13.17
N LYS A 203 -6.92 -10.81 12.36
CA LYS A 203 -6.87 -11.72 11.21
C LYS A 203 -5.91 -11.19 10.14
N LEU A 204 -6.01 -9.92 9.76
CA LEU A 204 -5.10 -9.31 8.80
C LEU A 204 -3.65 -9.33 9.28
N GLY A 205 -3.39 -9.00 10.55
CA GLY A 205 -2.04 -9.10 11.12
C GLY A 205 -1.51 -10.53 11.19
N THR A 206 -2.38 -11.55 11.21
CA THR A 206 -1.96 -12.95 11.09
C THR A 206 -1.63 -13.30 9.64
N ILE A 207 -2.44 -12.83 8.68
CA ILE A 207 -2.16 -13.01 7.25
C ILE A 207 -0.84 -12.32 6.86
N ASP A 208 -0.60 -11.09 7.30
CA ASP A 208 0.65 -10.36 7.04
C ASP A 208 1.87 -11.13 7.56
N ARG A 209 1.82 -11.65 8.79
CA ARG A 209 2.91 -12.47 9.35
C ARG A 209 3.15 -13.76 8.58
N ILE A 210 2.07 -14.44 8.15
CA ILE A 210 2.18 -15.67 7.34
C ILE A 210 2.77 -15.34 5.96
N ALA A 211 2.29 -14.27 5.31
CA ALA A 211 2.77 -13.84 4.01
C ALA A 211 4.26 -13.47 4.03
N GLN A 212 4.71 -12.71 5.04
CA GLN A 212 6.13 -12.40 5.23
C GLN A 212 6.98 -13.67 5.44
N ARG A 213 6.45 -14.65 6.17
CA ARG A 213 7.12 -15.94 6.35
C ARG A 213 7.22 -16.72 5.03
N ILE A 214 6.15 -16.76 4.24
CA ILE A 214 6.15 -17.43 2.92
C ILE A 214 7.20 -16.78 2.01
N ILE A 215 7.22 -15.45 1.90
CA ILE A 215 8.19 -14.72 1.08
C ILE A 215 9.61 -15.05 1.53
N LYS A 216 9.87 -15.04 2.85
CA LYS A 216 11.18 -15.39 3.39
C LYS A 216 11.59 -16.82 3.01
N GLU A 217 10.73 -17.80 3.23
CA GLU A 217 11.01 -19.21 2.91
C GLU A 217 11.18 -19.42 1.39
N GLN A 218 10.42 -18.71 0.55
CA GLN A 218 10.57 -18.75 -0.91
C GLN A 218 11.91 -18.17 -1.37
N LEU A 219 12.35 -17.05 -0.80
CA LEU A 219 13.65 -16.45 -1.12
C LEU A 219 14.81 -17.33 -0.64
N GLU A 220 14.69 -17.96 0.52
CA GLU A 220 15.68 -18.95 1.00
C GLU A 220 15.75 -20.16 0.07
N TYR A 221 14.61 -20.71 -0.35
CA TYR A 221 14.54 -21.82 -1.31
C TYR A 221 15.10 -21.45 -2.68
N LEU A 222 14.84 -20.23 -3.17
CA LEU A 222 15.36 -19.73 -4.43
C LEU A 222 16.90 -19.72 -4.46
N VAL A 223 17.54 -19.35 -3.35
CA VAL A 223 19.01 -19.37 -3.23
C VAL A 223 19.54 -20.78 -3.44
N GLU A 224 18.94 -21.79 -2.81
CA GLU A 224 19.31 -23.19 -3.01
C GLU A 224 19.02 -23.66 -4.46
N LEU A 225 17.87 -23.29 -5.00
CA LEU A 225 17.45 -23.71 -6.34
C LEU A 225 18.44 -23.22 -7.43
N ARG A 226 18.97 -22.00 -7.27
CA ARG A 226 19.96 -21.40 -8.17
C ARG A 226 21.29 -22.15 -8.19
N GLU A 227 21.62 -22.94 -7.17
CA GLU A 227 22.85 -23.75 -7.15
C GLU A 227 22.74 -24.99 -8.05
N TYR A 228 21.54 -25.53 -8.26
CA TYR A 228 21.37 -26.77 -9.02
C TYR A 228 21.59 -26.62 -10.52
N GLY A 229 21.13 -25.52 -11.14
CA GLY A 229 21.27 -25.30 -12.59
C GLY A 229 22.72 -25.49 -13.08
N PRO A 230 23.70 -24.76 -12.50
CA PRO A 230 25.12 -24.93 -12.84
C PRO A 230 25.66 -26.36 -12.65
N VAL A 231 25.15 -27.11 -11.66
CA VAL A 231 25.55 -28.51 -11.44
C VAL A 231 25.11 -29.37 -12.62
N TYR A 232 23.85 -29.23 -13.06
CA TYR A 232 23.33 -29.99 -14.21
C TYR A 232 24.01 -29.61 -15.53
N SER A 233 24.27 -28.33 -15.78
CA SER A 233 25.04 -27.92 -16.98
C SER A 233 26.49 -28.43 -16.95
N THR A 234 27.16 -28.37 -15.79
CA THR A 234 28.51 -28.91 -15.66
C THR A 234 28.53 -30.43 -15.89
N TRP A 235 27.55 -31.15 -15.35
CA TRP A 235 27.41 -32.58 -15.57
C TRP A 235 27.13 -32.90 -17.05
N GLY A 236 26.27 -32.13 -17.71
CA GLY A 236 25.99 -32.25 -19.15
C GLY A 236 27.23 -32.04 -20.03
N GLY A 237 28.21 -31.26 -19.57
CA GLY A 237 29.50 -31.09 -20.24
C GLY A 237 30.47 -32.28 -20.09
N LEU A 238 30.26 -33.13 -19.08
CA LEU A 238 31.10 -34.32 -18.82
C LEU A 238 30.49 -35.59 -19.41
N GLU A 239 29.17 -35.69 -19.44
CA GLU A 239 28.43 -36.87 -19.95
C GLU A 239 27.80 -36.57 -21.32
N VAL A 240 28.57 -36.79 -22.39
CA VAL A 240 28.18 -36.43 -23.77
C VAL A 240 26.87 -37.10 -24.20
N GLU A 241 26.60 -38.34 -23.78
CA GLU A 241 25.37 -39.06 -24.13
C GLU A 241 24.11 -38.55 -23.41
N LEU A 242 24.29 -37.90 -22.25
CA LEU A 242 23.20 -37.35 -21.43
C LEU A 242 23.16 -35.81 -21.46
N SER A 243 23.98 -35.19 -22.30
CA SER A 243 24.15 -33.74 -22.34
C SER A 243 22.82 -33.01 -22.57
N GLU A 244 22.05 -33.41 -23.58
CA GLU A 244 20.76 -32.80 -23.93
C GLU A 244 19.73 -32.87 -22.77
N PRO A 245 19.43 -34.03 -22.16
CA PRO A 245 18.49 -34.07 -21.03
C PRO A 245 19.01 -33.34 -19.79
N LEU A 246 20.32 -33.36 -19.52
CA LEU A 246 20.90 -32.64 -18.36
C LEU A 246 20.82 -31.11 -18.54
N GLU A 247 21.12 -30.60 -19.73
CA GLU A 247 20.92 -29.18 -20.05
C GLU A 247 19.43 -28.81 -20.03
N GLY A 248 18.53 -29.71 -20.45
CA GLY A 248 17.10 -29.53 -20.31
C GLY A 248 16.65 -29.36 -18.85
N VAL A 249 17.23 -30.12 -17.91
CA VAL A 249 16.98 -29.97 -16.47
C VAL A 249 17.52 -28.64 -15.96
N SER A 250 18.73 -28.24 -16.37
CA SER A 250 19.32 -26.94 -16.01
C SER A 250 18.43 -25.77 -16.47
N ALA A 251 17.94 -25.80 -17.72
CA ALA A 251 17.03 -24.80 -18.25
C ALA A 251 15.68 -24.78 -17.50
N CYS A 252 15.14 -25.96 -17.15
CA CYS A 252 13.91 -26.06 -16.37
C CYS A 252 14.07 -25.44 -14.98
N ILE A 253 15.20 -25.70 -14.30
CA ILE A 253 15.54 -25.08 -13.02
C ILE A 253 15.63 -23.56 -13.16
N GLY A 254 16.27 -23.06 -14.23
CA GLY A 254 16.32 -21.63 -14.54
C GLY A 254 14.92 -21.00 -14.64
N ASN A 255 14.01 -21.64 -15.39
CA ASN A 255 12.62 -21.16 -15.51
C ASN A 255 11.88 -21.16 -14.16
N CYS A 256 12.09 -22.19 -13.33
CA CYS A 256 11.51 -22.26 -11.99
C CYS A 256 12.04 -21.14 -11.07
N CYS A 257 13.33 -20.81 -11.15
CA CYS A 257 13.92 -19.68 -10.42
C CYS A 257 13.25 -18.36 -10.84
N THR A 258 13.16 -18.09 -12.15
CA THR A 258 12.51 -16.86 -12.66
C THR A 258 11.06 -16.76 -12.20
N ALA A 259 10.28 -17.84 -12.31
CA ALA A 259 8.88 -17.82 -11.87
C ALA A 259 8.73 -17.62 -10.35
N LEU A 260 9.65 -18.16 -9.54
CA LEU A 260 9.65 -17.99 -8.09
C LEU A 260 10.08 -16.57 -7.67
N GLU A 261 11.02 -15.97 -8.41
CA GLU A 261 11.43 -14.57 -8.26
C GLU A 261 10.26 -13.63 -8.52
N GLU A 262 9.61 -13.75 -9.69
CA GLU A 262 8.43 -12.96 -10.04
C GLU A 262 7.33 -13.08 -9.00
N LEU A 263 7.02 -14.30 -8.54
CA LEU A 263 6.00 -14.52 -7.50
C LEU A 263 6.37 -13.84 -6.17
N SER A 264 7.65 -13.89 -5.78
CA SER A 264 8.13 -13.29 -4.53
C SER A 264 8.10 -11.75 -4.60
N GLU A 265 8.41 -11.19 -5.76
CA GLU A 265 8.32 -9.76 -6.05
C GLU A 265 6.86 -9.29 -6.00
N ASP A 266 5.94 -9.96 -6.69
CA ASP A 266 4.50 -9.62 -6.69
C ASP A 266 3.91 -9.67 -5.26
N MET A 267 4.27 -10.71 -4.49
CA MET A 267 3.82 -10.82 -3.09
C MET A 267 4.33 -9.66 -2.22
N THR A 268 5.53 -9.15 -2.51
CA THR A 268 6.19 -8.09 -1.74
C THR A 268 5.70 -6.70 -2.15
N GLU A 269 5.57 -6.44 -3.45
CA GLU A 269 5.28 -5.12 -4.02
C GLU A 269 3.77 -4.83 -4.13
N ASP A 270 2.93 -5.85 -4.31
CA ASP A 270 1.49 -5.66 -4.52
C ASP A 270 0.66 -6.16 -3.34
N PHE A 271 0.88 -7.40 -2.89
CA PHE A 271 0.00 -8.02 -1.89
C PHE A 271 0.22 -7.48 -0.47
N LEU A 272 1.46 -7.48 0.02
CA LEU A 272 1.78 -6.99 1.38
C LEU A 272 1.36 -5.53 1.62
N PRO A 273 1.60 -4.58 0.70
CA PRO A 273 1.19 -3.20 0.90
C PRO A 273 -0.32 -3.02 1.04
N VAL A 274 -1.12 -3.80 0.30
CA VAL A 274 -2.58 -3.79 0.42
C VAL A 274 -3.02 -4.27 1.80
N LEU A 275 -2.48 -5.39 2.29
CA LEU A 275 -2.79 -5.89 3.64
C LEU A 275 -2.47 -4.86 4.72
N ARG A 276 -1.27 -4.27 4.66
CA ARG A 276 -0.82 -3.25 5.63
C ARG A 276 -1.69 -2.01 5.58
N GLU A 277 -2.14 -1.58 4.40
CA GLU A 277 -3.10 -0.48 4.26
C GLU A 277 -4.42 -0.79 4.97
N TYR A 278 -5.00 -1.99 4.80
CA TYR A 278 -6.23 -2.38 5.50
C TYR A 278 -6.05 -2.47 7.03
N ILE A 279 -4.88 -2.90 7.51
CA ILE A 279 -4.55 -2.85 8.94
C ILE A 279 -4.59 -1.40 9.42
N LEU A 280 -3.94 -0.47 8.71
CA LEU A 280 -3.93 0.95 9.08
C LEU A 280 -5.32 1.61 9.02
N TYR A 281 -6.17 1.22 8.07
CA TYR A 281 -7.58 1.64 8.05
C TYR A 281 -8.34 1.11 9.27
N SER A 282 -8.11 -0.16 9.65
CA SER A 282 -8.73 -0.76 10.83
C SER A 282 -8.36 -0.02 12.12
N GLU A 283 -7.12 0.47 12.22
CA GLU A 283 -6.65 1.29 13.34
C GLU A 283 -7.23 2.71 13.32
N SER A 284 -7.38 3.30 12.13
CA SER A 284 -7.97 4.64 11.97
C SER A 284 -9.47 4.69 12.31
N MET A 285 -10.14 3.53 12.33
CA MET A 285 -11.56 3.40 12.70
C MET A 285 -11.83 3.21 14.19
N LYS A 286 -10.80 2.91 14.99
CA LYS A 286 -10.92 2.64 16.43
C LYS A 286 -10.90 3.93 17.25
#